data_AF-A0A5A9F7Q4-F1
#
_entry.id   AF-A0A5A9F7Q4-F1
#
_cell.length_a   1.000
_cell.length_b   1.000
_cell.length_c   1.000
_cell.angle_alpha   90.00
_cell.angle_beta   90.00
_cell.angle_gamma   90.00
#
_symmetry.space_group_name_H-M   'P 1'
#
loop_
_entity.id
_entity.type
_entity.pdbx_description
1 polymer ?
#
loop_
_entity_poly.entity_id
_entity_poly.type
_entity_poly.pdbx_seq_one_letter_code
_entity_poly.pdbx_strand_id
1 'polypeptide(L)'
;MVVSTPQDSPRHSGQSQAGPPEHRQPVTAPAPAPRLAAPLLGPGDPPPATTLNPDAGGPLLLVCDHASRAIPKAMGDLGLPEEQLCRHIAYDIGAAEVTRRLAARFGATAVLSGFSRLVIDPNRALEDPTAIPVVSDDVVIPGNRALDADEQARRVEALFHPYHAAVAAALSDIRGRGQVPVVVSVHSFTPAMRGVARPWHIGVLWDNDPRLPVPLIEALKADGRWCVGDNQPYSGRGTLGGTVETHATPAGYPNVLLEVRQDLIATPEGADLWAQVIGDVLEPLLDLPSLATIHHYPRA
;
A
#
# COMPACT_ATOMS: atom_id res chain seq x y z
N MET A 1 -93.19 -17.20 -71.81
CA MET A 1 -93.86 -16.01 -71.28
C MET A 1 -93.12 -15.62 -70.01
N VAL A 2 -92.74 -14.35 -69.90
CA VAL A 2 -92.11 -13.67 -68.75
C VAL A 2 -90.61 -13.92 -68.54
N VAL A 3 -89.91 -12.82 -68.78
CA VAL A 3 -88.50 -12.46 -68.63
C VAL A 3 -88.09 -12.46 -67.15
N SER A 4 -86.87 -12.87 -66.84
CA SER A 4 -86.02 -12.21 -65.82
C SER A 4 -84.56 -12.63 -66.03
N THR A 5 -83.75 -11.66 -66.44
CA THR A 5 -82.30 -11.73 -66.64
C THR A 5 -81.55 -11.70 -65.32
N PRO A 6 -80.40 -12.40 -65.21
CA PRO A 6 -79.31 -11.97 -64.33
C PRO A 6 -78.09 -11.52 -65.15
N GLN A 7 -77.48 -10.43 -64.68
CA GLN A 7 -76.29 -9.81 -65.24
C GLN A 7 -75.01 -10.63 -64.97
N ASP A 8 -74.14 -10.64 -65.99
CA ASP A 8 -72.76 -11.08 -65.94
C ASP A 8 -71.93 -10.30 -64.91
N SER A 9 -71.01 -10.99 -64.24
CA SER A 9 -69.84 -10.40 -63.58
C SER A 9 -68.59 -11.19 -63.96
N PRO A 10 -67.53 -10.52 -64.47
CA PRO A 10 -66.33 -11.21 -64.89
C PRO A 10 -65.37 -11.47 -63.72
N ARG A 11 -64.55 -12.50 -63.93
CA ARG A 11 -63.49 -13.02 -63.06
C ARG A 11 -62.49 -11.92 -62.68
N HIS A 12 -62.11 -11.88 -61.39
CA HIS A 12 -60.80 -11.37 -60.99
C HIS A 12 -59.94 -12.46 -60.36
N SER A 13 -58.77 -12.57 -60.99
CA SER A 13 -57.54 -13.27 -60.66
C SER A 13 -57.09 -13.16 -59.21
N GLY A 14 -56.53 -14.26 -58.70
CA GLY A 14 -56.06 -14.43 -57.34
C GLY A 14 -54.98 -13.46 -56.89
N GLN A 15 -54.91 -13.31 -55.56
CA GLN A 15 -53.75 -12.85 -54.83
C GLN A 15 -53.58 -13.77 -53.62
N SER A 16 -52.52 -14.58 -53.62
CA SER A 16 -51.99 -15.16 -52.38
C SER A 16 -51.36 -14.02 -51.57
N GLN A 17 -51.84 -13.80 -50.35
CA GLN A 17 -51.18 -12.89 -49.42
C GLN A 17 -49.83 -13.50 -49.02
N ALA A 18 -48.74 -12.87 -49.45
CA ALA A 18 -47.42 -13.10 -48.89
C ALA A 18 -47.37 -12.45 -47.50
N GLY A 19 -47.05 -13.24 -46.46
CA GLY A 19 -46.77 -12.73 -45.12
C GLY A 19 -45.54 -11.82 -45.11
N PRO A 20 -45.39 -10.96 -44.09
CA PRO A 20 -44.27 -10.02 -44.01
C PRO A 20 -42.93 -10.78 -43.90
N PRO A 21 -41.82 -10.19 -44.39
CA PRO A 21 -40.53 -10.84 -44.37
C PRO A 21 -40.05 -11.00 -42.92
N GLU A 22 -39.61 -12.20 -42.55
CA GLU A 22 -38.94 -12.45 -41.28
C GLU A 22 -37.65 -11.62 -41.21
N HIS A 23 -37.59 -10.69 -40.25
CA HIS A 23 -36.35 -10.01 -39.88
C HIS A 23 -35.38 -11.04 -39.31
N ARG A 24 -34.40 -11.49 -40.10
CA ARG A 24 -33.21 -12.16 -39.57
C ARG A 24 -32.48 -11.17 -38.67
N GLN A 25 -32.49 -11.43 -37.37
CA GLN A 25 -31.63 -10.71 -36.43
C GLN A 25 -30.17 -10.89 -36.87
N PRO A 26 -29.36 -9.83 -36.88
CA PRO A 26 -27.92 -9.98 -37.08
C PRO A 26 -27.40 -10.86 -35.94
N VAL A 27 -26.79 -11.99 -36.28
CA VAL A 27 -26.01 -12.75 -35.31
C VAL A 27 -24.80 -11.89 -34.99
N THR A 28 -24.85 -11.17 -33.86
CA THR A 28 -23.69 -10.46 -33.32
C THR A 28 -22.62 -11.50 -33.04
N ALA A 29 -21.46 -11.34 -33.68
CA ALA A 29 -20.29 -12.12 -33.32
C ALA A 29 -20.04 -11.96 -31.80
N PRO A 30 -19.67 -13.02 -31.08
CA PRO A 30 -19.33 -12.91 -29.67
C PRO A 30 -18.27 -11.83 -29.52
N ALA A 31 -18.45 -10.95 -28.52
CA ALA A 31 -17.46 -9.93 -28.21
C ALA A 31 -16.08 -10.62 -28.06
N PRO A 32 -15.00 -10.05 -28.63
CA PRO A 32 -13.68 -10.61 -28.44
C PRO A 32 -13.43 -10.75 -26.93
N ALA A 33 -12.96 -11.92 -26.52
CA ALA A 33 -12.55 -12.14 -25.14
C ALA A 33 -11.64 -10.97 -24.71
N PRO A 34 -11.82 -10.40 -23.50
CA PRO A 34 -10.97 -9.31 -23.05
C PRO A 34 -9.53 -9.77 -23.19
N ARG A 35 -8.74 -9.04 -23.98
CA ARG A 35 -7.29 -9.29 -24.03
C ARG A 35 -6.82 -9.11 -22.61
N LEU A 36 -6.27 -10.17 -21.99
CA LEU A 36 -5.55 -10.05 -20.74
C LEU A 36 -4.57 -8.90 -20.89
N ALA A 37 -4.78 -7.83 -20.13
CA ALA A 37 -3.85 -6.72 -20.10
C ALA A 37 -2.46 -7.28 -19.77
N ALA A 38 -1.43 -6.75 -20.41
CA ALA A 38 -0.07 -7.17 -20.10
C ALA A 38 0.19 -6.99 -18.59
N PRO A 39 0.91 -7.93 -17.95
CA PRO A 39 1.21 -7.86 -16.53
C PRO A 39 1.88 -6.51 -16.21
N LEU A 40 1.50 -5.91 -15.08
CA LEU A 40 2.01 -4.60 -14.69
C LEU A 40 3.52 -4.62 -14.45
N LEU A 41 4.01 -5.69 -13.82
CA LEU A 41 5.41 -5.95 -13.55
C LEU A 41 6.02 -6.83 -14.65
N GLY A 42 7.20 -6.45 -15.14
CA GLY A 42 8.00 -7.21 -16.09
C GLY A 42 9.38 -7.60 -15.54
N PRO A 43 10.22 -8.31 -16.33
CA PRO A 43 11.52 -8.86 -15.89
C PRO A 43 12.58 -7.87 -15.39
N GLY A 44 12.32 -6.56 -15.45
CA GLY A 44 13.24 -5.54 -14.94
C GLY A 44 12.59 -4.57 -13.96
N ASP A 45 11.41 -4.90 -13.45
CA ASP A 45 10.79 -4.21 -12.32
C ASP A 45 11.17 -4.91 -11.01
N PRO A 46 11.32 -4.17 -9.90
CA PRO A 46 11.47 -4.80 -8.59
C PRO A 46 10.26 -5.69 -8.24
N PRO A 47 10.43 -6.74 -7.43
CA PRO A 47 9.29 -7.49 -6.92
C PRO A 47 8.42 -6.58 -6.04
N PRO A 48 7.10 -6.82 -5.94
CA PRO A 48 6.20 -5.96 -5.18
C PRO A 48 6.56 -5.92 -3.68
N ALA A 49 7.15 -7.00 -3.16
CA ALA A 49 7.77 -7.06 -1.86
C ALA A 49 9.13 -7.75 -1.92
N THR A 50 10.07 -7.26 -1.12
CA THR A 50 11.33 -7.93 -0.81
C THR A 50 11.33 -8.34 0.67
N THR A 51 11.47 -9.64 0.92
CA THR A 51 11.63 -10.17 2.28
C THR A 51 13.10 -10.43 2.58
N LEU A 52 13.60 -9.85 3.66
CA LEU A 52 14.95 -10.08 4.20
C LEU A 52 14.86 -11.04 5.37
N ASN A 53 15.87 -11.91 5.52
CA ASN A 53 15.96 -12.90 6.59
C ASN A 53 14.63 -13.68 6.78
N PRO A 54 14.11 -14.35 5.73
CA PRO A 54 12.83 -15.06 5.83
C PRO A 54 12.86 -16.18 6.89
N ASP A 55 14.03 -16.74 7.16
CA ASP A 55 14.25 -17.81 8.14
C ASP A 55 14.59 -17.29 9.56
N ALA A 56 14.41 -15.99 9.83
CA ALA A 56 14.70 -15.44 11.16
C ALA A 56 13.86 -16.13 12.25
N GLY A 57 14.51 -16.49 13.36
CA GLY A 57 13.87 -17.16 14.49
C GLY A 57 13.23 -16.21 15.52
N GLY A 58 13.43 -14.90 15.38
CA GLY A 58 12.95 -13.90 16.34
C GLY A 58 11.48 -13.49 16.16
N PRO A 59 10.90 -12.81 17.15
CA PRO A 59 9.53 -12.28 17.08
C PRO A 59 9.42 -10.93 16.36
N LEU A 60 10.54 -10.23 16.15
CA LEU A 60 10.55 -8.91 15.52
C LEU A 60 10.29 -9.03 14.02
N LEU A 61 9.28 -8.31 13.54
CA LEU A 61 9.03 -8.05 12.12
C LEU A 61 9.22 -6.56 11.85
N LEU A 62 10.13 -6.24 10.93
CA LEU A 62 10.29 -4.90 10.40
C LEU A 62 9.49 -4.74 9.11
N VAL A 63 8.78 -3.64 8.94
CA VAL A 63 8.10 -3.30 7.68
C VAL A 63 8.51 -1.92 7.20
N CYS A 64 8.62 -1.74 5.88
CA CYS A 64 8.89 -0.44 5.26
C CYS A 64 8.01 -0.28 4.02
N ASP A 65 6.88 0.38 4.23
CA ASP A 65 5.80 0.52 3.24
C ASP A 65 6.19 1.43 2.06
N HIS A 66 7.06 2.42 2.30
CA HIS A 66 7.51 3.38 1.28
C HIS A 66 9.00 3.22 0.98
N ALA A 67 9.48 1.97 0.89
CA ALA A 67 10.90 1.66 0.75
C ALA A 67 11.51 2.03 -0.62
N SER A 68 10.68 2.14 -1.65
CA SER A 68 11.14 2.26 -3.05
C SER A 68 10.44 3.42 -3.74
N ARG A 69 11.17 4.09 -4.64
CA ARG A 69 10.62 5.07 -5.59
C ARG A 69 10.28 4.48 -6.95
N ALA A 70 10.44 3.17 -7.14
CA ALA A 70 10.32 2.56 -8.45
C ALA A 70 8.87 2.60 -8.96
N ILE A 71 8.71 2.99 -10.22
CA ILE A 71 7.44 2.88 -10.94
C ILE A 71 7.59 1.71 -11.91
N PRO A 72 6.61 0.79 -12.00
CA PRO A 72 6.64 -0.27 -12.99
C PRO A 72 6.87 0.29 -14.40
N LYS A 73 7.79 -0.30 -15.17
CA LYS A 73 8.16 0.18 -16.51
C LYS A 73 6.96 0.36 -17.43
N ALA A 74 5.93 -0.48 -17.28
CA ALA A 74 4.69 -0.40 -18.04
C ALA A 74 3.91 0.91 -17.82
N MET A 75 4.23 1.69 -16.79
CA MET A 75 3.58 2.95 -16.44
C MET A 75 4.44 4.19 -16.76
N GLY A 76 5.66 3.99 -17.27
CA GLY A 76 6.61 5.09 -17.47
C GLY A 76 6.99 5.77 -16.15
N ASP A 77 6.82 7.08 -16.10
CA ASP A 77 7.18 7.96 -14.98
C ASP A 77 5.95 8.59 -14.30
N LEU A 78 4.75 8.06 -14.55
CA LEU A 78 3.46 8.67 -14.16
C LEU A 78 3.29 10.11 -14.69
N GLY A 79 4.04 10.51 -15.71
CA GLY A 79 4.07 11.88 -16.23
C GLY A 79 4.79 12.88 -15.31
N LEU A 80 5.66 12.39 -14.41
CA LEU A 80 6.44 13.22 -13.50
C LEU A 80 7.89 13.34 -13.98
N PRO A 81 8.53 14.51 -13.84
CA PRO A 81 9.96 14.62 -14.08
C PRO A 81 10.76 13.95 -12.94
N GLU A 82 11.97 13.47 -13.25
CA GLU A 82 12.83 12.71 -12.33
C GLU A 82 13.09 13.42 -10.99
N GLU A 83 13.13 14.75 -10.98
CA GLU A 83 13.26 15.56 -9.76
C GLU A 83 12.14 15.29 -8.74
N GLN A 84 10.92 15.03 -9.21
CA GLN A 84 9.76 14.75 -8.36
C GLN A 84 9.81 13.32 -7.84
N LEU A 85 10.32 12.39 -8.64
CA LEU A 85 10.52 10.99 -8.25
C LEU A 85 11.64 10.83 -7.21
N CYS A 86 12.56 11.79 -7.13
CA CYS A 86 13.61 11.85 -6.10
C CYS A 86 13.15 12.54 -4.80
N ARG A 87 11.92 13.08 -4.73
CA ARG A 87 11.38 13.72 -3.53
C ARG A 87 10.64 12.72 -2.64
N HIS A 88 10.40 13.14 -1.40
CA HIS A 88 9.64 12.39 -0.39
C HIS A 88 8.19 12.04 -0.79
N ILE A 89 7.66 12.66 -1.84
CA ILE A 89 6.34 12.29 -2.36
C ILE A 89 6.33 10.88 -2.98
N ALA A 90 7.48 10.40 -3.47
CA ALA A 90 7.59 9.13 -4.16
C ALA A 90 7.90 7.96 -3.22
N TYR A 91 8.59 8.22 -2.11
CA TYR A 91 9.09 7.23 -1.16
C TYR A 91 9.63 7.91 0.10
N ASP A 92 9.92 7.11 1.13
CA ASP A 92 10.50 7.61 2.36
C ASP A 92 12.04 7.55 2.27
N ILE A 93 12.67 8.72 2.11
CA ILE A 93 14.12 8.85 1.89
C ILE A 93 14.90 8.30 3.09
N GLY A 94 15.71 7.27 2.85
CA GLY A 94 16.56 6.64 3.85
C GLY A 94 15.88 5.55 4.69
N ALA A 95 14.55 5.48 4.71
CA ALA A 95 13.81 4.53 5.56
C ALA A 95 14.19 3.07 5.27
N ALA A 96 14.25 2.69 3.99
CA ALA A 96 14.67 1.35 3.58
C ALA A 96 16.06 0.97 4.06
N GLU A 97 17.00 1.92 4.11
CA GLU A 97 18.37 1.68 4.56
C GLU A 97 18.41 1.46 6.07
N VAL A 98 17.68 2.28 6.85
CA VAL A 98 17.50 2.07 8.29
C VAL A 98 16.87 0.70 8.56
N THR A 99 15.81 0.33 7.83
CA THR A 99 15.16 -0.98 7.95
C THR A 99 16.13 -2.13 7.69
N ARG A 100 16.95 -2.05 6.64
CA ARG A 100 17.96 -3.08 6.32
C ARG A 100 18.99 -3.24 7.43
N ARG A 101 19.45 -2.14 8.01
CA ARG A 101 20.43 -2.14 9.10
C ARG A 101 19.85 -2.71 10.39
N LEU A 102 18.61 -2.35 10.73
CA LEU A 102 17.89 -2.95 11.86
C LEU A 102 17.68 -4.46 11.64
N ALA A 103 17.29 -4.87 10.44
CA ALA A 103 17.12 -6.28 10.10
C ALA A 103 18.43 -7.07 10.26
N ALA A 104 19.56 -6.49 9.82
CA ALA A 104 20.89 -7.07 10.02
C ALA A 104 21.28 -7.13 11.49
N ARG A 105 21.06 -6.05 12.26
CA ARG A 105 21.38 -5.97 13.69
C ARG A 105 20.66 -7.04 14.50
N PHE A 106 19.35 -7.19 14.28
CA PHE A 106 18.52 -8.11 15.05
C PHE A 106 18.43 -9.51 14.45
N GLY A 107 19.02 -9.74 13.27
CA GLY A 107 18.75 -10.95 12.49
C GLY A 107 17.25 -11.15 12.23
N ALA A 108 16.50 -10.05 12.12
CA ALA A 108 15.04 -10.04 12.08
C ALA A 108 14.52 -10.12 10.64
N THR A 109 13.33 -10.68 10.46
CA THR A 109 12.63 -10.62 9.19
C THR A 109 12.24 -9.17 8.90
N ALA A 110 12.43 -8.74 7.65
CA ALA A 110 11.96 -7.44 7.19
C ALA A 110 11.24 -7.55 5.85
N VAL A 111 10.13 -6.83 5.68
CA VAL A 111 9.38 -6.75 4.42
C VAL A 111 9.40 -5.30 3.91
N LEU A 112 9.90 -5.11 2.70
CA LEU A 112 10.05 -3.80 2.07
C LEU A 112 9.27 -3.77 0.76
N SER A 113 8.50 -2.71 0.52
CA SER A 113 7.82 -2.53 -0.76
C SER A 113 8.82 -2.29 -1.90
N GLY A 114 8.53 -2.82 -3.09
CA GLY A 114 9.37 -2.64 -4.27
C GLY A 114 8.98 -1.47 -5.16
N PHE A 115 7.87 -0.80 -4.87
CA PHE A 115 7.25 0.22 -5.71
C PHE A 115 7.01 1.53 -4.96
N SER A 116 6.89 2.61 -5.72
CA SER A 116 6.54 3.93 -5.21
C SER A 116 5.10 3.97 -4.71
N ARG A 117 4.91 4.64 -3.57
CA ARG A 117 3.57 4.97 -3.04
C ARG A 117 2.73 5.83 -4.00
N LEU A 118 3.34 6.46 -5.01
CA LEU A 118 2.62 7.19 -6.05
C LEU A 118 1.89 6.25 -7.02
N VAL A 119 2.34 5.00 -7.16
CA VAL A 119 1.64 4.01 -7.98
C VAL A 119 0.39 3.53 -7.24
N ILE A 120 0.60 3.05 -6.03
CA ILE A 120 -0.42 2.72 -5.04
C ILE A 120 0.26 2.75 -3.67
N ASP A 121 -0.35 3.37 -2.67
CA ASP A 121 0.21 3.49 -1.33
C ASP A 121 -0.19 2.25 -0.50
N PRO A 122 0.77 1.38 -0.13
CA PRO A 122 0.46 0.18 0.65
C PRO A 122 0.14 0.49 2.13
N ASN A 123 0.29 1.74 2.57
CA ASN A 123 -0.06 2.17 3.92
C ASN A 123 -1.36 2.98 3.94
N ARG A 124 -2.31 2.62 3.07
CA ARG A 124 -3.65 3.22 2.93
C ARG A 124 -4.71 2.14 2.69
N ALA A 125 -5.93 2.39 3.19
CA ALA A 125 -7.10 1.62 2.77
C ALA A 125 -7.32 1.80 1.26
N LEU A 126 -7.74 0.76 0.55
CA LEU A 126 -7.97 0.84 -0.90
C LEU A 126 -9.07 1.85 -1.28
N GLU A 127 -10.00 2.10 -0.36
CA GLU A 127 -11.08 3.06 -0.51
C GLU A 127 -10.64 4.50 -0.21
N ASP A 128 -9.45 4.69 0.36
CA ASP A 128 -8.89 6.02 0.62
C ASP A 128 -8.52 6.67 -0.73
N PRO A 129 -9.00 7.90 -1.03
CA PRO A 129 -8.65 8.59 -2.27
C PRO A 129 -7.15 8.90 -2.40
N THR A 130 -6.39 8.78 -1.32
CA THR A 130 -4.94 8.92 -1.29
C THR A 130 -4.18 7.60 -1.47
N ALA A 131 -4.88 6.46 -1.56
CA ALA A 131 -4.26 5.18 -1.92
C ALA A 131 -3.68 5.20 -3.33
N ILE A 132 -4.31 5.92 -4.27
CA ILE A 132 -3.72 6.25 -5.57
C ILE A 132 -3.81 7.77 -5.74
N PRO A 133 -2.81 8.53 -5.26
CA PRO A 133 -2.95 9.97 -5.12
C PRO A 133 -2.95 10.68 -6.47
N VAL A 134 -3.93 11.55 -6.73
CA VAL A 134 -3.91 12.45 -7.91
C VAL A 134 -3.00 13.66 -7.68
N VAL A 135 -2.81 14.03 -6.42
CA VAL A 135 -1.94 15.12 -5.97
C VAL A 135 -1.18 14.65 -4.73
N SER A 136 0.12 14.92 -4.68
CA SER A 136 0.95 14.76 -3.48
C SER A 136 1.72 16.04 -3.23
N ASP A 137 1.60 16.58 -2.01
CA ASP A 137 1.94 17.97 -1.68
C ASP A 137 1.33 18.98 -2.68
N ASP A 138 2.18 19.64 -3.47
CA ASP A 138 1.85 20.64 -4.49
C ASP A 138 1.98 20.08 -5.92
N VAL A 139 2.26 18.79 -6.04
CA VAL A 139 2.58 18.11 -7.30
C VAL A 139 1.38 17.29 -7.77
N VAL A 140 0.89 17.62 -8.96
CA VAL A 140 -0.06 16.78 -9.68
C VAL A 140 0.67 15.55 -10.20
N ILE A 141 0.02 14.38 -10.12
CA ILE A 141 0.52 13.11 -10.68
C ILE A 141 -0.32 12.77 -11.92
N PRO A 142 0.11 13.14 -13.15
CA PRO A 142 -0.70 12.98 -14.35
C PRO A 142 -1.18 11.54 -14.59
N GLY A 143 -0.31 10.56 -14.35
CA GLY A 143 -0.59 9.12 -14.52
C GLY A 143 -1.61 8.55 -13.55
N ASN A 144 -2.11 9.35 -12.60
CA ASN A 144 -3.17 8.96 -11.66
C ASN A 144 -4.50 9.67 -11.93
N ARG A 145 -4.58 10.53 -12.96
CA ARG A 145 -5.84 11.20 -13.31
C ARG A 145 -6.78 10.27 -14.06
N ALA A 146 -8.06 10.33 -13.69
CA ALA A 146 -9.16 9.66 -14.40
C ALA A 146 -8.92 8.16 -14.64
N LEU A 147 -8.34 7.46 -13.65
CA LEU A 147 -8.15 6.02 -13.71
C LEU A 147 -9.50 5.31 -13.75
N ASP A 148 -9.64 4.39 -14.70
CA ASP A 148 -10.76 3.45 -14.69
C ASP A 148 -10.57 2.38 -13.60
N ALA A 149 -11.62 1.58 -13.38
CA ALA A 149 -11.60 0.54 -12.37
C ALA A 149 -10.61 -0.59 -12.71
N ASP A 150 -10.37 -0.84 -14.00
CA ASP A 150 -9.49 -1.91 -14.47
C ASP A 150 -8.02 -1.58 -14.15
N GLU A 151 -7.60 -0.32 -14.33
CA GLU A 151 -6.24 0.11 -13.99
C GLU A 151 -6.02 0.16 -12.47
N GLN A 152 -7.03 0.57 -11.70
CA GLN A 152 -6.97 0.51 -10.23
C GLN A 152 -6.81 -0.95 -9.76
N ALA A 153 -7.65 -1.86 -10.26
CA ALA A 153 -7.56 -3.28 -9.97
C ALA A 153 -6.19 -3.85 -10.37
N ARG A 154 -5.66 -3.46 -11.54
CA ARG A 154 -4.35 -3.91 -12.00
C ARG A 154 -3.22 -3.56 -11.04
N ARG A 155 -3.23 -2.36 -10.45
CA ARG A 155 -2.24 -1.94 -9.43
C ARG A 155 -2.42 -2.69 -8.12
N VAL A 156 -3.67 -2.89 -7.71
CA VAL A 156 -4.01 -3.64 -6.50
C VAL A 156 -3.50 -5.08 -6.58
N GLU A 157 -3.84 -5.79 -7.65
CA GLU A 157 -3.47 -7.20 -7.85
C GLU A 157 -1.96 -7.40 -8.02
N ALA A 158 -1.28 -6.49 -8.71
CA ALA A 158 0.14 -6.65 -9.01
C ALA A 158 1.07 -6.16 -7.89
N LEU A 159 0.64 -5.23 -7.04
CA LEU A 159 1.50 -4.53 -6.08
C LEU A 159 0.99 -4.61 -4.64
N PHE A 160 -0.22 -4.10 -4.40
CA PHE A 160 -0.78 -3.98 -3.05
C PHE A 160 -0.98 -5.35 -2.42
N HIS A 161 -1.76 -6.24 -3.05
CA HIS A 161 -2.05 -7.56 -2.49
C HIS A 161 -0.78 -8.40 -2.28
N PRO A 162 0.16 -8.50 -3.24
CA PRO A 162 1.41 -9.22 -3.01
C PRO A 162 2.26 -8.66 -1.86
N TYR A 163 2.28 -7.33 -1.66
CA TYR A 163 2.96 -6.73 -0.52
C TYR A 163 2.33 -7.12 0.82
N HIS A 164 1.01 -6.95 0.97
CA HIS A 164 0.32 -7.34 2.20
C HIS A 164 0.37 -8.86 2.43
N ALA A 165 0.39 -9.67 1.37
CA ALA A 165 0.57 -11.11 1.48
C ALA A 165 1.94 -11.49 2.03
N ALA A 166 3.01 -10.78 1.64
CA ALA A 166 4.35 -10.99 2.20
C ALA A 166 4.41 -10.63 3.69
N VAL A 167 3.78 -9.53 4.11
CA VAL A 167 3.67 -9.16 5.53
C VAL A 167 2.88 -10.22 6.32
N ALA A 168 1.73 -10.65 5.80
CA ALA A 168 0.90 -11.67 6.43
C ALA A 168 1.62 -13.02 6.55
N ALA A 169 2.38 -13.42 5.54
CA ALA A 169 3.19 -14.64 5.57
C ALA A 169 4.25 -14.59 6.67
N ALA A 170 5.01 -13.48 6.76
CA ALA A 170 6.02 -13.30 7.80
C ALA A 170 5.42 -13.36 9.22
N LEU A 171 4.26 -12.74 9.43
CA LEU A 171 3.54 -12.82 10.70
C LEU A 171 3.05 -14.24 11.01
N SER A 172 2.51 -14.93 10.00
CA SER A 172 2.07 -16.33 10.12
C SER A 172 3.23 -17.24 10.52
N ASP A 173 4.42 -17.03 9.95
CA ASP A 173 5.61 -17.82 10.28
C ASP A 173 6.07 -17.60 11.72
N ILE A 174 6.08 -16.35 12.21
CA ILE A 174 6.36 -16.03 13.62
C ILE A 174 5.34 -16.71 14.54
N ARG A 175 4.04 -16.64 14.20
CA ARG A 175 2.97 -17.31 14.95
C ARG A 175 3.11 -18.83 14.93
N GLY A 176 3.50 -19.41 13.80
CA GLY A 176 3.73 -20.84 13.63
C GLY A 176 4.84 -21.39 14.54
N ARG A 177 5.80 -20.54 14.92
CA ARG A 177 6.83 -20.85 15.93
C ARG A 177 6.37 -20.66 17.38
N GLY A 178 5.10 -20.34 17.62
CA GLY A 178 4.55 -20.11 18.95
C GLY A 178 4.92 -18.76 19.58
N GLN A 179 5.45 -17.83 18.79
CA GLN A 179 5.86 -16.50 19.26
C GLN A 179 4.74 -15.46 19.05
N VAL A 180 4.78 -14.36 19.79
CA VAL A 180 3.97 -13.16 19.52
C VAL A 180 4.78 -12.22 18.64
N PRO A 181 4.32 -11.85 17.44
CA PRO A 181 5.02 -10.89 16.60
C PRO A 181 5.08 -9.52 17.25
N VAL A 182 6.23 -8.86 17.13
CA VAL A 182 6.42 -7.44 17.46
C VAL A 182 6.64 -6.69 16.15
N VAL A 183 5.73 -5.79 15.77
CA VAL A 183 5.73 -5.14 14.46
C VAL A 183 6.29 -3.73 14.56
N VAL A 184 7.40 -3.47 13.88
CA VAL A 184 8.01 -2.12 13.80
C VAL A 184 7.94 -1.65 12.35
N SER A 185 7.08 -0.66 12.09
CA SER A 185 7.04 0.02 10.79
C SER A 185 8.03 1.18 10.77
N VAL A 186 8.84 1.28 9.72
CA VAL A 186 9.91 2.28 9.58
C VAL A 186 9.61 3.20 8.41
N HIS A 187 9.50 4.48 8.72
CA HIS A 187 9.18 5.58 7.82
C HIS A 187 10.15 6.75 8.00
N SER A 188 10.03 7.73 7.11
CA SER A 188 10.74 9.00 7.22
C SER A 188 9.87 10.17 6.80
N PHE A 189 10.18 11.36 7.32
CA PHE A 189 9.46 12.58 6.98
C PHE A 189 10.37 13.75 6.62
N THR A 190 9.87 14.65 5.76
CA THR A 190 10.58 15.88 5.39
C THR A 190 10.81 16.81 6.58
N PRO A 191 11.98 17.47 6.70
CA PRO A 191 12.29 18.35 7.83
C PRO A 191 11.43 19.62 7.91
N ALA A 192 10.79 20.00 6.82
CA ALA A 192 9.83 21.09 6.81
C ALA A 192 8.67 20.76 5.86
N MET A 193 7.47 21.21 6.22
CA MET A 193 6.27 21.05 5.41
C MET A 193 5.53 22.38 5.34
N ARG A 194 5.24 22.85 4.12
CA ARG A 194 4.56 24.13 3.87
C ARG A 194 5.21 25.32 4.61
N GLY A 195 6.55 25.35 4.63
CA GLY A 195 7.33 26.40 5.30
C GLY A 195 7.43 26.26 6.82
N VAL A 196 6.79 25.26 7.44
CA VAL A 196 6.87 25.02 8.89
C VAL A 196 7.92 23.95 9.16
N ALA A 197 8.92 24.29 9.98
CA ALA A 197 9.95 23.36 10.44
C ALA A 197 9.34 22.29 11.35
N ARG A 198 9.79 21.05 11.20
CA ARG A 198 9.42 19.91 12.05
C ARG A 198 10.62 19.58 12.95
N PRO A 199 10.60 20.01 14.22
CA PRO A 199 11.78 20.00 15.08
C PRO A 199 12.19 18.60 15.52
N TRP A 200 11.26 17.64 15.50
CA TRP A 200 11.50 16.27 15.92
C TRP A 200 12.56 15.60 15.06
N HIS A 201 13.47 14.88 15.68
CA HIS A 201 14.44 14.02 15.01
C HIS A 201 13.84 12.65 14.70
N ILE A 202 13.01 12.15 15.61
CA ILE A 202 12.25 10.91 15.48
C ILE A 202 10.84 11.08 16.05
N GLY A 203 9.86 10.60 15.31
CA GLY A 203 8.48 10.43 15.72
C GLY A 203 8.19 8.98 16.08
N VAL A 204 7.43 8.78 17.15
CA VAL A 204 6.89 7.49 17.55
C VAL A 204 5.37 7.58 17.45
N LEU A 205 4.83 6.91 16.44
CA LEU A 205 3.41 6.92 16.09
C LEU A 205 2.77 5.63 16.56
N TRP A 206 1.61 5.78 17.19
CA TRP A 206 0.86 4.68 17.77
C TRP A 206 -0.59 5.08 18.02
N ASP A 207 -1.49 4.10 18.04
CA ASP A 207 -2.91 4.28 18.38
C ASP A 207 -3.14 4.06 19.89
N ASN A 208 -3.66 2.90 20.28
CA ASN A 208 -4.05 2.63 21.67
C ASN A 208 -3.14 1.63 22.41
N ASP A 209 -2.29 0.88 21.71
CA ASP A 209 -1.39 -0.09 22.33
C ASP A 209 -0.11 0.59 22.85
N PRO A 210 0.08 0.74 24.17
CA PRO A 210 1.19 1.49 24.73
C PRO A 210 2.45 0.62 24.90
N ARG A 211 2.37 -0.69 24.70
CA ARG A 211 3.36 -1.66 25.24
C ARG A 211 4.77 -1.45 24.70
N LEU A 212 4.89 -1.08 23.43
CA LEU A 212 6.14 -0.74 22.77
C LEU A 212 6.37 0.78 22.64
N PRO A 213 5.42 1.60 22.17
CA PRO A 213 5.69 3.01 21.90
C PRO A 213 6.00 3.83 23.15
N VAL A 214 5.32 3.60 24.28
CA VAL A 214 5.57 4.36 25.52
C VAL A 214 7.00 4.16 26.04
N PRO A 215 7.47 2.93 26.30
CA PRO A 215 8.84 2.75 26.80
C PRO A 215 9.89 3.16 25.75
N LEU A 216 9.59 3.03 24.45
CA LEU A 216 10.46 3.53 23.38
C LEU A 216 10.61 5.06 23.43
N ILE A 217 9.51 5.80 23.60
CA ILE A 217 9.52 7.26 23.75
C ILE A 217 10.32 7.67 24.99
N GLU A 218 10.10 7.00 26.12
CA GLU A 218 10.79 7.27 27.38
C GLU A 218 12.31 7.08 27.23
N ALA A 219 12.73 5.96 26.64
CA ALA A 219 14.14 5.67 26.45
C ALA A 219 14.83 6.59 25.43
N LEU A 220 14.16 6.93 24.31
CA LEU A 220 14.68 7.91 23.35
C LEU A 220 14.82 9.31 23.98
N LYS A 221 13.89 9.70 24.87
CA LYS A 221 13.97 10.98 25.60
C LYS A 221 15.05 10.98 26.68
N ALA A 222 15.30 9.84 27.33
CA ALA A 222 16.31 9.71 28.39
C ALA A 222 17.73 9.95 27.89
N ASP A 223 18.00 9.68 26.60
CA ASP A 223 19.27 10.01 25.93
C ASP A 223 19.58 11.52 25.96
N GLY A 224 18.55 12.38 25.90
CA GLY A 224 18.68 13.83 25.98
C GLY A 224 19.23 14.52 24.73
N ARG A 225 19.79 13.78 23.75
CA ARG A 225 20.27 14.37 22.48
C ARG A 225 19.15 14.61 21.46
N TRP A 226 18.02 13.91 21.59
CA TRP A 226 17.01 13.83 20.53
C TRP A 226 15.72 14.57 20.86
N CYS A 227 15.19 15.33 19.90
CA CYS A 227 13.82 15.84 19.96
C CYS A 227 12.87 14.71 19.52
N VAL A 228 12.18 14.10 20.49
CA VAL A 228 11.29 12.95 20.24
C VAL A 228 9.83 13.42 20.13
N GLY A 229 9.18 13.08 19.03
CA GLY A 229 7.76 13.31 18.81
C GLY A 229 6.93 12.13 19.28
N ASP A 230 6.01 12.35 20.22
CA ASP A 230 4.92 11.40 20.51
C ASP A 230 3.76 11.75 19.58
N ASN A 231 3.47 10.87 18.60
CA ASN A 231 2.49 11.14 17.56
C ASN A 231 2.73 12.49 16.86
N GLN A 232 3.99 12.73 16.49
CA GLN A 232 4.44 13.86 15.67
C GLN A 232 5.46 13.37 14.63
N PRO A 233 5.52 13.95 13.42
CA PRO A 233 4.70 15.07 12.93
C PRO A 233 3.28 14.64 12.48
N TYR A 234 3.02 13.33 12.46
CA TYR A 234 1.69 12.75 12.22
C TYR A 234 1.28 11.93 13.44
N SER A 235 0.00 11.59 13.55
CA SER A 235 -0.50 10.73 14.62
C SER A 235 -0.93 9.37 14.05
N GLY A 236 -0.54 8.29 14.72
CA GLY A 236 -1.08 6.95 14.46
C GLY A 236 -2.52 6.79 14.93
N ARG A 237 -3.02 7.71 15.77
CA ARG A 237 -4.36 7.63 16.33
C ARG A 237 -5.44 7.74 15.27
N GLY A 238 -6.39 6.80 15.30
CA GLY A 238 -7.53 6.81 14.38
C GLY A 238 -7.15 6.61 12.90
N THR A 239 -5.91 6.24 12.58
CA THR A 239 -5.51 5.93 11.20
C THR A 239 -6.21 4.66 10.75
N LEU A 240 -6.73 4.65 9.53
CA LEU A 240 -7.41 3.49 8.94
C LEU A 240 -6.62 2.97 7.74
N GLY A 241 -6.58 1.65 7.60
CA GLY A 241 -6.01 0.97 6.43
C GLY A 241 -4.48 1.05 6.28
N GLY A 242 -3.76 1.55 7.28
CA GLY A 242 -2.30 1.41 7.31
C GLY A 242 -1.88 -0.05 7.54
N THR A 243 -0.62 -0.38 7.24
CA THR A 243 -0.06 -1.74 7.40
C THR A 243 -0.16 -2.22 8.85
N VAL A 244 0.13 -1.35 9.82
CA VAL A 244 -0.02 -1.66 11.25
C VAL A 244 -1.48 -1.96 11.61
N GLU A 245 -2.42 -1.17 11.12
CA GLU A 245 -3.85 -1.36 11.39
C GLU A 245 -4.42 -2.59 10.67
N THR A 246 -3.84 -2.96 9.53
CA THR A 246 -4.25 -4.16 8.78
C THR A 246 -3.77 -5.44 9.47
N HIS A 247 -2.54 -5.43 10.00
CA HIS A 247 -1.83 -6.66 10.35
C HIS A 247 -1.53 -6.84 11.84
N ALA A 248 -1.40 -5.75 12.61
CA ALA A 248 -0.97 -5.80 14.01
C ALA A 248 -2.08 -5.47 15.00
N THR A 249 -2.76 -4.32 14.84
CA THR A 249 -3.77 -3.85 15.80
C THR A 249 -4.91 -4.85 16.01
N PRO A 250 -5.58 -5.38 14.95
CA PRO A 250 -6.73 -6.27 15.12
C PRO A 250 -6.33 -7.64 15.66
N ALA A 251 -5.07 -8.02 15.51
CA ALA A 251 -4.51 -9.28 16.03
C ALA A 251 -3.94 -9.14 17.45
N GLY A 252 -3.94 -7.93 18.02
CA GLY A 252 -3.41 -7.63 19.35
C GLY A 252 -1.89 -7.77 19.46
N TYR A 253 -1.17 -7.60 18.35
CA TYR A 253 0.29 -7.66 18.32
C TYR A 253 0.90 -6.32 18.76
N PRO A 254 1.92 -6.33 19.64
CA PRO A 254 2.65 -5.11 19.96
C PRO A 254 3.23 -4.49 18.70
N ASN A 255 3.04 -3.17 18.57
CA ASN A 255 3.42 -2.47 17.36
C ASN A 255 3.86 -1.04 17.63
N VAL A 256 4.62 -0.50 16.68
CA VAL A 256 4.99 0.91 16.64
C VAL A 256 5.32 1.32 15.20
N LEU A 257 5.03 2.58 14.86
CA LEU A 257 5.49 3.20 13.62
C LEU A 257 6.53 4.27 13.96
N LEU A 258 7.73 4.15 13.38
CA LEU A 258 8.84 5.07 13.55
C LEU A 258 8.93 6.02 12.36
N GLU A 259 9.01 7.31 12.63
CA GLU A 259 9.18 8.36 11.64
C GLU A 259 10.53 9.05 11.88
N VAL A 260 11.55 8.78 11.07
CA VAL A 260 12.86 9.45 11.23
C VAL A 260 12.94 10.65 10.30
N ARG A 261 13.43 11.80 10.76
CA ARG A 261 13.52 12.98 9.89
C ARG A 261 14.53 12.73 8.78
N GLN A 262 14.09 12.84 7.53
CA GLN A 262 14.81 12.28 6.38
C GLN A 262 16.20 12.91 6.14
N ASP A 263 16.42 14.17 6.54
CA ASP A 263 17.74 14.82 6.45
C ASP A 263 18.80 14.10 7.28
N LEU A 264 18.37 13.38 8.32
CA LEU A 264 19.26 12.66 9.22
C LEU A 264 19.62 11.25 8.72
N ILE A 265 18.93 10.75 7.70
CA ILE A 265 19.10 9.38 7.16
C ILE A 265 19.23 9.36 5.63
N ALA A 266 19.42 10.51 4.99
CA ALA A 266 19.63 10.61 3.55
C ALA A 266 21.00 10.10 3.10
N THR A 267 21.95 9.90 4.02
CA THR A 267 23.28 9.33 3.73
C THR A 267 23.46 7.97 4.42
N PRO A 268 24.37 7.11 3.92
CA PRO A 268 24.69 5.85 4.59
C PRO A 268 25.12 6.01 6.05
N GLU A 269 25.89 7.05 6.38
CA GLU A 269 26.36 7.33 7.74
C GLU A 269 25.21 7.76 8.65
N GLY A 270 24.29 8.59 8.14
CA GLY A 270 23.11 9.01 8.87
C GLY A 270 22.16 7.84 9.16
N ALA A 271 21.92 6.99 8.15
CA ALA A 271 21.13 5.78 8.32
C ALA A 271 21.79 4.78 9.29
N ASP A 272 23.13 4.68 9.29
CA ASP A 272 23.87 3.88 10.27
C ASP A 272 23.67 4.39 11.70
N LEU A 273 23.87 5.70 11.90
CA LEU A 273 23.66 6.34 13.20
C LEU A 273 22.24 6.10 13.72
N TRP A 274 21.22 6.31 12.88
CA TRP A 274 19.83 6.13 13.33
C TRP A 274 19.46 4.67 13.54
N ALA A 275 20.01 3.73 12.76
CA ALA A 275 19.84 2.31 13.03
C ALA A 275 20.51 1.89 14.36
N GLN A 276 21.65 2.49 14.71
CA GLN A 276 22.27 2.29 16.02
C GLN A 276 21.42 2.87 17.14
N VAL A 277 20.99 4.14 17.04
CA VAL A 277 20.14 4.81 18.05
C VAL A 277 18.83 4.04 18.28
N ILE A 278 18.12 3.68 17.20
CA ILE A 278 16.87 2.91 17.31
C ILE A 278 17.16 1.53 17.86
N GLY A 279 18.20 0.86 17.37
CA GLY A 279 18.56 -0.48 17.81
C GLY A 279 18.93 -0.56 19.29
N ASP A 280 19.71 0.40 19.80
CA ASP A 280 20.16 0.47 21.19
C ASP A 280 18.97 0.62 22.15
N VAL A 281 17.96 1.38 21.73
CA VAL A 281 16.74 1.53 22.51
C VAL A 281 15.82 0.32 22.36
N LEU A 282 15.65 -0.22 21.15
CA LEU A 282 14.72 -1.31 20.88
C LEU A 282 15.17 -2.63 21.49
N GLU A 283 16.47 -2.93 21.49
CA GLU A 283 17.05 -4.19 21.95
C GLU A 283 16.60 -4.61 23.36
N PRO A 284 16.76 -3.80 24.42
CA PRO A 284 16.26 -4.16 25.75
C PRO A 284 14.72 -4.19 25.85
N LEU A 285 14.01 -3.50 24.96
CA LEU A 285 12.54 -3.47 24.97
C LEU A 285 11.93 -4.75 24.41
N LEU A 286 12.61 -5.42 23.47
CA LEU A 286 12.14 -6.69 22.89
C LEU A 286 11.99 -7.81 23.94
N ASP A 287 12.71 -7.71 25.07
CA ASP A 287 12.63 -8.66 26.19
C ASP A 287 11.50 -8.34 27.17
N LEU A 288 10.73 -7.25 26.97
CA LEU A 288 9.63 -6.91 27.87
C LEU A 288 8.54 -7.99 27.82
N PRO A 289 8.12 -8.55 28.99
CA PRO A 289 7.10 -9.59 29.02
C PRO A 289 5.76 -9.17 28.41
N SER A 290 5.44 -7.87 28.44
CA SER A 290 4.24 -7.31 27.81
C SER A 290 4.22 -7.54 26.29
N LEU A 291 5.37 -7.58 25.63
CA LEU A 291 5.47 -7.81 24.18
C LEU A 291 5.27 -9.29 23.80
N ALA A 292 5.45 -10.21 24.74
CA ALA A 292 5.23 -11.64 24.53
C ALA A 292 3.74 -12.05 24.66
N THR A 293 2.81 -11.10 24.74
CA THR A 293 1.39 -11.35 24.95
C THR A 293 0.55 -10.83 23.80
N ILE A 294 -0.55 -11.50 23.47
CA ILE A 294 -1.59 -10.94 22.59
C ILE A 294 -2.58 -10.18 23.47
N HIS A 295 -2.76 -8.89 23.20
CA HIS A 295 -3.70 -8.04 23.93
C HIS A 295 -4.33 -7.03 22.98
N HIS A 296 -5.64 -6.85 23.08
CA HIS A 296 -6.39 -5.93 22.22
C HIS A 296 -6.61 -4.62 22.97
N TYR A 297 -6.21 -3.52 22.35
CA TYR A 297 -6.44 -2.16 22.84
C TYR A 297 -7.48 -1.48 21.94
N PRO A 298 -8.78 -1.70 22.18
CA PRO A 298 -9.83 -1.15 21.31
C PRO A 298 -9.87 0.38 21.39
N ARG A 299 -10.27 1.00 20.28
CA ARG A 299 -10.65 2.42 20.27
C ARG A 299 -11.89 2.61 21.15
N ALA A 300 -11.87 3.66 21.95
CA ALA A 300 -13.01 4.06 22.78
C ALA A 300 -14.19 4.55 21.93
#